data_AF-A0A8H8QYN1-F1
#
_entry.id   AF-A0A8H8QYN1-F1
#
_cell.length_a   1.000
_cell.length_b   1.000
_cell.length_c   1.000
_cell.angle_alpha   90.00
_cell.angle_beta   90.00
_cell.angle_gamma   90.00
#
_symmetry.space_group_name_H-M   'P 1'
#
loop_
_entity.id
_entity.type
_entity.pdbx_description
1 polymer ?
#
loop_
_entity_poly.entity_id
_entity_poly.type
_entity_poly.pdbx_seq_one_letter_code
_entity_poly.pdbx_strand_id
1 'polypeptide(L)'
;MSSVFSSTLQDITTTKLSELSRRRTIFEDQKSSLLTSAQLQSDQKKRLAILVEALKQCFAVKTAKRKRGDRRGGAGRIISGSTDDPRLEVMLKNFERFLEQARYDPSISPKLLGDWEQSLMKRLDVQSLKYQYATLYGQLVTEWLSAEKQESAADTSSDDAIEGSEEVNMAARDASRVEWEELVFEPYQTDEAAISEYLRHLFGENGKDKQAAKALEALRKEVEAFESQLSSPGQFNEPVLRWTIKGLLNSNLLSEEKNAVLKDFLASSVILREVADVLNMRIATFHTWSWETEVPIEQRRHVTGAFHMYIDEDLLQAIFLQFIGVKWSVFFRQAFMNFSNYDGAWTSLRQPISRLDKKRREYFLGPQAMKPSIQSKRQGLYKSIFFMSQLPQSEYSTTQEVDGEEEVVIRGPGGAGGRTKQTARKSTGGKAPRKQMMAPMQVPGALRARKVAPSPLSINDEYDMELEDDIPQSSMATKQFLLHLVSTEILVNTRLYGDFTCARSEFDDWSPSLPHSTVRAVLSFYGLSKKWLGFFQTFMEAPLKFTEGGSSAETRVRKRGVPGAHALSAVCGEAVLFCLDYSVNQQTDGAQLYRMHDDFWVWSSSHKTVVKAWEAITSK
;
A
#
# COMPACT_ATOMS: atom_id res chain seq x y z
N MET A 1 17.24 24.54 -17.07
CA MET A 1 16.81 23.19 -16.65
C MET A 1 17.67 22.81 -15.45
N SER A 2 17.09 22.34 -14.34
CA SER A 2 17.89 22.01 -13.15
C SER A 2 18.78 20.79 -13.43
N SER A 3 19.95 20.72 -12.77
CA SER A 3 20.88 19.59 -12.88
C SER A 3 20.20 18.25 -12.53
N VAL A 4 19.31 18.27 -11.53
CA VAL A 4 18.52 17.10 -11.09
C VAL A 4 17.58 16.59 -12.18
N PHE A 5 16.93 17.47 -12.94
CA PHE A 5 16.06 17.08 -14.05
C PHE A 5 16.82 16.34 -15.15
N SER A 6 17.99 16.86 -15.54
CA SER A 6 18.86 16.25 -16.55
C SER A 6 19.40 14.89 -16.09
N SER A 7 19.86 14.81 -14.84
CA SER A 7 20.30 13.54 -14.22
C SER A 7 19.18 12.50 -14.23
N THR A 8 17.97 12.89 -13.81
CA THR A 8 16.84 11.95 -13.74
C THR A 8 16.46 11.43 -15.13
N LEU A 9 16.47 12.27 -16.17
CA LEU A 9 16.23 11.82 -17.55
C LEU A 9 17.32 10.87 -18.05
N GLN A 10 18.57 11.12 -17.69
CA GLN A 10 19.68 10.21 -18.00
C GLN A 10 19.51 8.88 -17.26
N ASP A 11 19.11 8.88 -16.00
CA ASP A 11 18.87 7.69 -15.20
C ASP A 11 17.68 6.87 -15.72
N ILE A 12 16.58 7.53 -16.10
CA ILE A 12 15.44 6.93 -16.83
C ILE A 12 15.95 6.21 -18.07
N THR A 13 16.76 6.89 -18.87
CA THR A 13 17.24 6.36 -20.15
C THR A 13 18.18 5.18 -19.93
N THR A 14 19.21 5.32 -19.10
CA THR A 14 20.19 4.26 -18.81
C THR A 14 19.55 3.03 -18.16
N THR A 15 18.60 3.22 -17.24
CA THR A 15 17.81 2.14 -16.62
C THR A 15 16.96 1.42 -17.67
N LYS A 16 16.26 2.16 -18.54
CA LYS A 16 15.45 1.57 -19.63
C LYS A 16 16.33 0.70 -20.55
N LEU A 17 17.55 1.17 -20.84
CA LEU A 17 18.46 0.48 -21.75
C LEU A 17 19.13 -0.75 -21.15
N SER A 18 19.59 -0.67 -19.90
CA SER A 18 20.14 -1.82 -19.19
C SER A 18 19.09 -2.92 -19.05
N GLU A 19 17.86 -2.58 -18.68
CA GLU A 19 16.77 -3.53 -18.54
C GLU A 19 16.30 -4.12 -19.89
N LEU A 20 16.24 -3.30 -20.94
CA LEU A 20 15.98 -3.79 -22.31
C LEU A 20 17.07 -4.75 -22.77
N SER A 21 18.34 -4.46 -22.48
CA SER A 21 19.46 -5.34 -22.84
C SER A 21 19.37 -6.68 -22.11
N ARG A 22 19.03 -6.66 -20.81
CA ARG A 22 18.80 -7.87 -20.01
C ARG A 22 17.65 -8.70 -20.58
N ARG A 23 16.49 -8.09 -20.86
CA ARG A 23 15.34 -8.78 -21.45
C ARG A 23 15.67 -9.39 -22.81
N ARG A 24 16.47 -8.69 -23.62
CA ARG A 24 16.95 -9.20 -24.91
C ARG A 24 17.81 -10.45 -24.71
N THR A 25 18.79 -10.43 -23.82
CA THR A 25 19.66 -11.61 -23.58
C THR A 25 18.83 -12.83 -23.17
N ILE A 26 17.93 -12.67 -22.20
CA ILE A 26 17.02 -13.74 -21.77
C ILE A 26 16.15 -14.24 -22.93
N PHE A 27 15.58 -13.34 -23.71
CA PHE A 27 14.72 -13.69 -24.84
C PHE A 27 15.48 -14.45 -25.94
N GLU A 28 16.69 -14.02 -26.30
CA GLU A 28 17.52 -14.66 -27.33
C GLU A 28 18.07 -16.01 -26.85
N ASP A 29 18.45 -16.13 -25.59
CA ASP A 29 18.88 -17.39 -24.98
C ASP A 29 17.73 -18.42 -24.97
N GLN A 30 16.52 -17.98 -24.58
CA GLN A 30 15.33 -18.82 -24.63
C GLN A 30 14.99 -19.21 -26.08
N LYS A 31 14.95 -18.24 -27.00
CA LYS A 31 14.65 -18.46 -28.41
C LYS A 31 15.63 -19.46 -29.03
N SER A 32 16.93 -19.30 -28.81
CA SER A 32 17.96 -20.19 -29.37
C SER A 32 17.88 -21.61 -28.81
N SER A 33 17.70 -21.77 -27.49
CA SER A 33 17.51 -23.07 -26.83
C SER A 33 16.26 -23.80 -27.36
N LEU A 34 15.15 -23.07 -27.51
CA LEU A 34 13.88 -23.63 -27.96
C LEU A 34 13.85 -23.92 -29.46
N LEU A 35 14.52 -23.11 -30.29
CA LEU A 35 14.70 -23.39 -31.71
C LEU A 35 15.57 -24.64 -31.93
N THR A 36 16.63 -24.81 -31.14
CA THR A 36 17.47 -26.03 -31.17
C THR A 36 16.63 -27.26 -30.82
N SER A 37 15.81 -27.15 -29.77
CA SER A 37 14.88 -28.22 -29.34
C SER A 37 13.83 -28.55 -30.42
N ALA A 38 13.34 -27.54 -31.14
CA ALA A 38 12.38 -27.72 -32.24
C ALA A 38 13.03 -28.38 -33.47
N GLN A 39 14.29 -28.05 -33.79
CA GLN A 39 15.03 -28.63 -34.92
C GLN A 39 15.39 -30.12 -34.70
N LEU A 40 15.58 -30.54 -33.45
CA LEU A 40 15.85 -31.93 -33.08
C LEU A 40 14.64 -32.87 -33.25
N GLN A 41 13.43 -32.35 -33.43
CA GLN A 41 12.21 -33.16 -33.57
C GLN A 41 11.86 -33.38 -35.05
N SER A 42 11.73 -34.65 -35.44
CA SER A 42 11.28 -35.05 -36.79
C SER A 42 9.75 -34.96 -36.97
N ASP A 43 8.99 -35.03 -35.88
CA ASP A 43 7.53 -34.93 -35.88
C ASP A 43 7.07 -33.46 -35.83
N GLN A 44 6.41 -33.01 -36.91
CA GLN A 44 5.87 -31.65 -37.06
C GLN A 44 4.90 -31.27 -35.92
N LYS A 45 4.10 -32.23 -35.41
CA LYS A 45 3.13 -31.93 -34.34
C LYS A 45 3.83 -31.64 -33.02
N LYS A 46 4.89 -32.39 -32.72
CA LYS A 46 5.72 -32.15 -31.53
C LYS A 46 6.54 -30.87 -31.65
N ARG A 47 7.07 -30.60 -32.84
CA ARG A 47 7.80 -29.37 -33.14
C ARG A 47 6.91 -28.13 -32.95
N LEU A 48 5.68 -28.15 -33.48
CA LEU A 48 4.72 -27.07 -33.27
C LEU A 48 4.33 -26.92 -31.80
N ALA A 49 4.17 -28.01 -31.04
CA ALA A 49 3.92 -27.95 -29.60
C ALA A 49 5.08 -27.29 -28.83
N ILE A 50 6.33 -27.58 -29.19
CA ILE A 50 7.52 -26.91 -28.63
C ILE A 50 7.51 -25.42 -28.98
N LEU A 51 7.15 -25.03 -30.21
CA LEU A 51 7.08 -23.61 -30.60
C LEU A 51 5.96 -22.85 -29.87
N VAL A 52 4.82 -23.48 -29.62
CA VAL A 52 3.74 -22.89 -28.82
C VAL A 52 4.20 -22.69 -27.38
N GLU A 53 4.88 -23.68 -26.80
CA GLU A 53 5.44 -23.57 -25.45
C GLU A 53 6.56 -22.53 -25.37
N ALA A 54 7.39 -22.45 -26.42
CA ALA A 54 8.44 -21.45 -26.57
C ALA A 54 7.87 -20.04 -26.51
N LEU A 55 6.79 -19.78 -27.26
CA LEU A 55 6.12 -18.48 -27.21
C LEU A 55 5.52 -18.17 -25.84
N LYS A 56 4.96 -19.15 -25.14
CA LYS A 56 4.48 -18.91 -23.77
C LYS A 56 5.61 -18.51 -22.83
N GLN A 57 6.77 -19.17 -22.94
CA GLN A 57 7.93 -18.88 -22.11
C GLN A 57 8.55 -17.51 -22.47
N CYS A 58 8.85 -17.27 -23.74
CA CYS A 58 9.46 -16.03 -24.23
C CYS A 58 8.59 -14.78 -23.97
N PHE A 59 7.25 -14.93 -24.00
CA PHE A 59 6.31 -13.83 -23.71
C PHE A 59 5.73 -13.88 -22.29
N ALA A 60 6.27 -14.74 -21.41
CA ALA A 60 5.85 -14.88 -20.01
C ALA A 60 4.32 -15.06 -19.81
N VAL A 61 3.66 -15.81 -20.70
CA VAL A 61 2.22 -16.03 -20.69
C VAL A 61 1.82 -16.87 -19.47
N LYS A 62 0.93 -16.33 -18.63
CA LYS A 62 0.48 -17.04 -17.41
C LYS A 62 -0.52 -18.15 -17.73
N THR A 63 -0.30 -19.33 -17.18
CA THR A 63 -1.18 -20.49 -17.31
C THR A 63 -1.75 -20.89 -15.94
N ALA A 64 -3.04 -21.26 -15.90
CA ALA A 64 -3.70 -21.67 -14.68
C ALA A 64 -3.32 -23.11 -14.29
N LYS A 65 -3.12 -23.35 -12.97
CA LYS A 65 -2.91 -24.70 -12.43
C LYS A 65 -4.13 -25.59 -12.70
N ARG A 66 -3.87 -26.85 -13.06
CA ARG A 66 -4.90 -27.85 -13.38
C ARG A 66 -5.80 -28.12 -12.18
N LYS A 67 -7.13 -28.07 -12.35
CA LYS A 67 -8.08 -28.62 -11.38
C LYS A 67 -8.14 -30.15 -11.54
N ARG A 68 -8.12 -30.88 -10.43
CA ARG A 68 -8.23 -32.35 -10.38
C ARG A 68 -9.57 -32.75 -11.03
N GLY A 69 -9.53 -33.38 -12.21
CA GLY A 69 -10.71 -33.81 -12.97
C GLY A 69 -10.79 -33.30 -14.42
N ASP A 70 -9.92 -32.37 -14.83
CA ASP A 70 -9.93 -31.88 -16.23
C ASP A 70 -9.35 -32.94 -17.18
N ARG A 71 -10.17 -33.46 -18.10
CA ARG A 71 -9.85 -34.58 -19.02
C ARG A 71 -9.15 -34.16 -20.32
N ARG A 72 -8.89 -32.86 -20.53
CA ARG A 72 -8.18 -32.35 -21.72
C ARG A 72 -6.67 -32.45 -21.52
N GLY A 73 -5.97 -33.08 -22.45
CA GLY A 73 -4.57 -33.52 -22.33
C GLY A 73 -3.55 -32.49 -22.82
N GLY A 74 -3.59 -31.27 -22.27
CA GLY A 74 -2.69 -30.15 -22.61
C GLY A 74 -2.20 -29.35 -21.41
N ALA A 75 -1.30 -28.39 -21.66
CA ALA A 75 -0.78 -27.43 -20.67
C ALA A 75 -1.93 -26.63 -20.00
N GLY A 76 -1.66 -26.04 -18.82
CA GLY A 76 -2.67 -25.30 -18.06
C GLY A 76 -3.36 -24.19 -18.86
N ARG A 77 -4.65 -23.92 -18.59
CA ARG A 77 -5.45 -22.95 -19.35
C ARG A 77 -4.80 -21.56 -19.32
N ILE A 78 -4.52 -20.97 -20.49
CA ILE A 78 -3.98 -19.61 -20.60
C ILE A 78 -4.96 -18.60 -19.97
N ILE A 79 -4.46 -17.80 -19.04
CA ILE A 79 -5.22 -16.75 -18.35
C ILE A 79 -5.31 -15.55 -19.29
N SER A 80 -6.52 -15.04 -19.55
CA SER A 80 -6.69 -13.83 -20.37
C SER A 80 -6.18 -12.59 -19.62
N GLY A 81 -5.51 -11.66 -20.32
CA GLY A 81 -4.95 -10.44 -19.74
C GLY A 81 -3.64 -10.64 -18.98
N SER A 82 -2.94 -11.74 -19.27
CA SER A 82 -1.63 -12.07 -18.71
C SER A 82 -0.46 -11.35 -19.41
N THR A 83 -0.69 -10.87 -20.64
CA THR A 83 0.29 -10.20 -21.49
C THR A 83 -0.30 -8.93 -22.11
N ASP A 84 0.57 -8.03 -22.58
CA ASP A 84 0.19 -6.80 -23.29
C ASP A 84 -0.34 -7.04 -24.71
N ASP A 85 -0.32 -8.28 -25.23
CA ASP A 85 -0.85 -8.64 -26.54
C ASP A 85 -2.02 -9.64 -26.43
N PRO A 86 -3.27 -9.15 -26.29
CA PRO A 86 -4.46 -10.00 -26.27
C PRO A 86 -4.59 -10.88 -27.51
N ARG A 87 -4.07 -10.44 -28.66
CA ARG A 87 -4.12 -11.23 -29.91
C ARG A 87 -3.19 -12.42 -29.84
N LEU A 88 -2.02 -12.28 -29.20
CA LEU A 88 -1.11 -13.40 -28.92
C LEU A 88 -1.78 -14.44 -28.03
N GLU A 89 -2.47 -14.03 -26.96
CA GLU A 89 -3.16 -14.98 -26.06
C GLU A 89 -4.25 -15.77 -26.78
N VAL A 90 -5.07 -15.10 -27.60
CA VAL A 90 -6.10 -15.74 -28.41
C VAL A 90 -5.47 -16.70 -29.42
N MET A 91 -4.38 -16.28 -30.07
CA MET A 91 -3.63 -17.10 -31.01
C MET A 91 -3.09 -18.37 -30.35
N LEU A 92 -2.44 -18.26 -29.18
CA LEU A 92 -1.91 -19.42 -28.45
C LEU A 92 -3.02 -20.36 -27.98
N LYS A 93 -4.14 -19.83 -27.49
CA LYS A 93 -5.35 -20.63 -27.14
C LYS A 93 -5.89 -21.40 -28.34
N ASN A 94 -5.87 -20.79 -29.53
CA ASN A 94 -6.31 -21.45 -30.75
C ASN A 94 -5.32 -22.53 -31.18
N PHE A 95 -4.01 -22.27 -31.15
CA PHE A 95 -3.00 -23.26 -31.51
C PHE A 95 -2.97 -24.48 -30.59
N GLU A 96 -3.21 -24.32 -29.27
CA GLU A 96 -3.36 -25.46 -28.37
C GLU A 96 -4.54 -26.36 -28.78
N ARG A 97 -5.68 -25.76 -29.13
CA ARG A 97 -6.86 -26.50 -29.59
C ARG A 97 -6.63 -27.14 -30.95
N PHE A 98 -5.97 -26.44 -31.87
CA PHE A 98 -5.65 -26.95 -33.20
C PHE A 98 -4.65 -28.11 -33.13
N LEU A 99 -3.68 -28.06 -32.20
CA LEU A 99 -2.77 -29.16 -31.92
C LEU A 99 -3.49 -30.40 -31.36
N GLU A 100 -4.47 -30.22 -30.47
CA GLU A 100 -5.32 -31.32 -30.00
C GLU A 100 -6.16 -31.91 -31.13
N GLN A 101 -6.77 -31.06 -31.98
CA GLN A 101 -7.57 -31.49 -33.12
C GLN A 101 -6.72 -32.24 -34.17
N ALA A 102 -5.49 -31.78 -34.44
CA ALA A 102 -4.55 -32.40 -35.37
C ALA A 102 -4.16 -33.84 -35.00
N ARG A 103 -4.45 -34.31 -33.79
CA ARG A 103 -4.24 -35.71 -33.40
C ARG A 103 -5.26 -36.66 -34.02
N TYR A 104 -6.47 -36.18 -34.29
CA TYR A 104 -7.61 -37.01 -34.70
C TYR A 104 -8.18 -36.65 -36.07
N ASP A 105 -7.91 -35.43 -36.56
CA ASP A 105 -8.48 -34.91 -37.79
C ASP A 105 -7.52 -35.08 -38.99
N PRO A 106 -7.86 -35.93 -39.99
CA PRO A 106 -7.04 -36.15 -41.18
C PRO A 106 -7.10 -34.98 -42.18
N SER A 107 -7.99 -34.00 -42.01
CA SER A 107 -8.06 -32.82 -42.88
C SER A 107 -6.93 -31.81 -42.63
N ILE A 108 -6.22 -31.93 -41.50
CA ILE A 108 -5.08 -31.09 -41.17
C ILE A 108 -3.84 -31.58 -41.93
N SER A 109 -3.59 -30.95 -43.08
CA SER A 109 -2.46 -31.30 -43.94
C SER A 109 -1.10 -30.91 -43.33
N PRO A 110 -0.01 -31.60 -43.72
CA PRO A 110 1.35 -31.21 -43.32
C PRO A 110 1.73 -29.78 -43.74
N LYS A 111 1.15 -29.30 -44.85
CA LYS A 111 1.33 -27.92 -45.32
C LYS A 111 0.75 -26.91 -44.34
N LEU A 112 -0.45 -27.16 -43.82
CA LEU A 112 -1.10 -26.31 -42.83
C LEU A 112 -0.31 -26.25 -41.52
N LEU A 113 0.25 -27.38 -41.07
CA LEU A 113 1.16 -27.42 -39.92
C LEU A 113 2.42 -26.58 -40.17
N GLY A 114 2.99 -26.64 -41.37
CA GLY A 114 4.14 -25.81 -41.77
C GLY A 114 3.82 -24.30 -41.77
N ASP A 115 2.65 -23.90 -42.26
CA ASP A 115 2.20 -22.50 -42.23
C ASP A 115 2.05 -21.99 -40.79
N TRP A 116 1.56 -22.84 -39.88
CA TRP A 116 1.47 -22.54 -38.46
C TRP A 116 2.84 -22.37 -37.82
N GLU A 117 3.79 -23.28 -38.09
CA GLU A 117 5.17 -23.17 -37.61
C GLU A 117 5.83 -21.87 -38.07
N GLN A 118 5.69 -21.51 -39.35
CA GLN A 118 6.23 -20.26 -39.89
C GLN A 118 5.60 -19.03 -39.24
N SER A 119 4.30 -19.07 -38.95
CA SER A 119 3.61 -17.98 -38.26
C SER A 119 4.17 -17.75 -36.84
N LEU A 120 4.42 -18.83 -36.10
CA LEU A 120 5.01 -18.76 -34.76
C LEU A 120 6.48 -18.30 -34.80
N MET A 121 7.27 -18.81 -35.75
CA MET A 121 8.66 -18.38 -35.95
C MET A 121 8.74 -16.89 -36.30
N LYS A 122 7.91 -16.42 -37.24
CA LYS A 122 7.84 -15.01 -37.62
C LYS A 122 7.54 -14.11 -36.43
N ARG A 123 6.72 -14.55 -35.47
CA ARG A 123 6.44 -13.79 -34.25
C ARG A 123 7.66 -13.67 -33.34
N LEU A 124 8.44 -14.74 -33.18
CA LEU A 124 9.70 -14.71 -32.44
C LEU A 124 10.74 -13.81 -33.13
N ASP A 125 10.82 -13.85 -34.46
CA ASP A 125 11.74 -13.01 -35.24
C ASP A 125 11.39 -11.53 -35.18
N VAL A 126 10.10 -11.19 -35.29
CA VAL A 126 9.63 -9.81 -35.12
C VAL A 126 9.98 -9.27 -33.73
N GLN A 127 9.86 -10.08 -32.68
CA GLN A 127 10.20 -9.67 -31.33
C GLN A 127 11.71 -9.49 -31.14
N SER A 128 12.53 -10.39 -31.71
CA SER A 128 13.99 -10.26 -31.76
C SER A 128 14.42 -8.95 -32.44
N LEU A 129 13.83 -8.64 -33.61
CA LEU A 129 14.07 -7.38 -34.32
C LEU A 129 13.69 -6.15 -33.49
N LYS A 130 12.55 -6.19 -32.77
CA LYS A 130 12.15 -5.09 -31.87
C LYS A 130 13.21 -4.83 -30.78
N TYR A 131 13.76 -5.88 -30.17
CA TYR A 131 14.84 -5.72 -29.20
C TYR A 131 16.12 -5.14 -29.82
N GLN A 132 16.46 -5.55 -31.05
CA GLN A 132 17.62 -5.00 -31.76
C GLN A 132 17.45 -3.50 -32.04
N TYR A 133 16.29 -3.08 -32.58
CA TYR A 133 15.99 -1.67 -32.83
C TYR A 133 15.98 -0.85 -31.54
N ALA A 134 15.37 -1.38 -30.46
CA ALA A 134 15.35 -0.70 -29.17
C ALA A 134 16.77 -0.54 -28.58
N THR A 135 17.64 -1.54 -28.76
CA THR A 135 19.05 -1.46 -28.32
C THR A 135 19.81 -0.39 -29.11
N LEU A 136 19.66 -0.37 -30.44
CA LEU A 136 20.34 0.57 -31.32
C LEU A 136 19.90 2.01 -31.06
N TYR A 137 18.60 2.23 -30.88
CA TYR A 137 18.07 3.53 -30.45
C TYR A 137 18.67 3.95 -29.11
N GLY A 138 18.76 3.01 -28.17
CA GLY A 138 19.39 3.27 -26.88
C GLY A 138 20.83 3.70 -26.95
N GLN A 139 21.65 2.97 -27.71
CA GLN A 139 23.06 3.29 -27.91
C GLN A 139 23.23 4.69 -28.52
N LEU A 140 22.42 5.03 -29.51
CA LEU A 140 22.42 6.37 -30.12
C LEU A 140 22.05 7.47 -29.11
N VAL A 141 21.04 7.25 -28.27
CA VAL A 141 20.65 8.22 -27.24
C VAL A 141 21.75 8.36 -26.17
N THR A 142 22.38 7.26 -25.76
CA THR A 142 23.50 7.32 -24.80
C THR A 142 24.72 8.03 -25.39
N GLU A 143 25.03 7.81 -26.66
CA GLU A 143 26.10 8.52 -27.35
C GLU A 143 25.77 10.02 -27.43
N TRP A 144 24.54 10.38 -27.79
CA TRP A 144 24.09 11.77 -27.86
C TRP A 144 24.18 12.48 -26.49
N LEU A 145 23.66 11.86 -25.42
CA LEU A 145 23.75 12.40 -24.05
C LEU A 145 25.21 12.50 -23.56
N SER A 146 26.06 11.54 -23.94
CA SER A 146 27.49 11.58 -23.60
C SER A 146 28.25 12.68 -24.33
N ALA A 147 27.85 13.01 -25.57
CA ALA A 147 28.40 14.12 -26.34
C ALA A 147 27.99 15.48 -25.78
N GLU A 148 26.74 15.63 -25.34
CA GLU A 148 26.25 16.86 -24.67
C GLU A 148 26.97 17.11 -23.32
N LYS A 149 27.40 16.04 -22.65
CA LYS A 149 28.26 16.12 -21.45
C LYS A 149 29.69 16.57 -21.75
N GLN A 150 30.21 16.30 -22.96
CA GLN A 150 31.53 16.81 -23.39
C GLN A 150 31.49 18.30 -23.75
N GLU A 151 30.34 18.84 -24.15
CA GLU A 151 30.16 20.28 -24.40
C GLU A 151 29.90 21.09 -23.11
N SER A 152 29.31 20.48 -22.09
CA SER A 152 29.02 21.13 -20.78
C SER A 152 30.13 20.98 -19.73
N ALA A 153 31.13 20.12 -19.97
CA ALA A 153 32.29 19.95 -19.07
C ALA A 153 33.38 21.04 -19.22
N ALA A 154 33.18 22.04 -20.09
CA ALA A 154 34.12 23.14 -20.29
C ALA A 154 33.84 24.39 -19.43
N ASP A 155 32.69 24.50 -18.77
CA ASP A 155 32.34 25.68 -17.96
C ASP A 155 31.49 25.31 -16.75
N THR A 156 32.11 24.88 -15.64
CA THR A 156 31.76 25.37 -14.29
C THR A 156 32.85 24.99 -13.28
N SER A 157 33.79 25.90 -13.03
CA SER A 157 34.46 26.00 -11.73
C SER A 157 33.81 27.16 -10.99
N SER A 158 32.88 26.88 -10.08
CA SER A 158 32.43 27.85 -9.09
C SER A 158 32.38 27.16 -7.74
N ASP A 159 33.45 27.42 -7.02
CA ASP A 159 33.59 27.32 -5.57
C ASP A 159 32.50 28.21 -4.94
N ASP A 160 31.60 27.63 -4.16
CA ASP A 160 30.73 28.36 -3.25
C ASP A 160 30.66 27.59 -1.93
N ALA A 161 31.66 27.86 -1.09
CA ALA A 161 31.59 27.58 0.33
C ALA A 161 30.59 28.54 0.96
N ILE A 162 29.41 28.03 1.33
CA ILE A 162 28.49 28.74 2.23
C ILE A 162 28.91 28.39 3.67
N GLU A 163 29.81 29.21 4.22
CA GLU A 163 29.93 29.38 5.67
C GLU A 163 28.78 30.27 6.14
N GLY A 164 27.94 29.75 7.05
CA GLY A 164 26.81 30.51 7.58
C GLY A 164 26.07 29.82 8.71
N SER A 165 26.62 29.98 9.93
CA SER A 165 25.96 29.90 11.24
C SER A 165 25.24 28.60 11.64
N GLU A 166 25.76 27.89 12.66
CA GLU A 166 24.98 27.33 13.79
C GLU A 166 25.85 26.52 14.78
N GLU A 167 26.77 27.17 15.52
CA GLU A 167 27.53 26.52 16.60
C GLU A 167 26.68 26.16 17.84
N VAL A 168 25.45 26.67 17.95
CA VAL A 168 24.60 26.48 19.15
C VAL A 168 23.65 25.27 19.02
N ASN A 169 23.55 24.65 17.84
CA ASN A 169 22.53 23.64 17.53
C ASN A 169 23.08 22.24 17.22
N MET A 170 24.41 22.07 17.13
CA MET A 170 25.04 20.76 16.88
C MET A 170 24.76 19.75 17.98
N ALA A 171 24.86 20.14 19.26
CA ALA A 171 24.72 19.18 20.37
C ALA A 171 23.33 18.50 20.44
N ALA A 172 22.24 19.25 20.18
CA ALA A 172 20.90 18.67 20.16
C ALA A 172 20.67 17.80 18.92
N ARG A 173 21.22 18.22 17.78
CA ARG A 173 21.19 17.49 16.51
C ARG A 173 21.95 16.17 16.59
N ASP A 174 23.15 16.20 17.16
CA ASP A 174 24.02 15.04 17.37
C ASP A 174 23.42 14.08 18.40
N ALA A 175 22.81 14.59 19.48
CA ALA A 175 22.14 13.75 20.47
C ALA A 175 20.94 12.98 19.88
N SER A 176 20.05 13.66 19.15
CA SER A 176 18.92 13.02 18.46
C SER A 176 19.39 12.01 17.41
N ARG A 177 20.53 12.28 16.76
CA ARG A 177 21.14 11.34 15.83
C ARG A 177 21.64 10.09 16.54
N VAL A 178 22.36 10.21 17.65
CA VAL A 178 22.88 9.06 18.40
C VAL A 178 21.75 8.15 18.89
N GLU A 179 20.69 8.72 19.49
CA GLU A 179 19.52 7.96 19.96
C GLU A 179 18.84 7.22 18.80
N TRP A 180 18.67 7.88 17.66
CA TRP A 180 18.10 7.28 16.46
C TRP A 180 19.00 6.20 15.86
N GLU A 181 20.32 6.40 15.83
CA GLU A 181 21.29 5.42 15.31
C GLU A 181 21.32 4.14 16.15
N GLU A 182 21.34 4.28 17.48
CA GLU A 182 21.23 3.15 18.41
C GLU A 182 19.91 2.40 18.18
N LEU A 183 18.81 3.15 17.99
CA LEU A 183 17.52 2.53 17.75
C LEU A 183 17.49 1.77 16.41
N VAL A 184 17.92 2.37 15.31
CA VAL A 184 17.66 1.86 13.96
C VAL A 184 18.68 0.81 13.49
N PHE A 185 19.93 0.88 13.97
CA PHE A 185 20.99 -0.03 13.55
C PHE A 185 21.21 -1.23 14.48
N GLU A 186 20.65 -1.21 15.68
CA GLU A 186 20.63 -2.40 16.53
C GLU A 186 19.42 -3.29 16.21
N PRO A 187 19.64 -4.59 15.92
CA PRO A 187 18.54 -5.50 15.67
C PRO A 187 17.79 -5.80 16.97
N TYR A 188 16.47 -5.69 16.94
CA TYR A 188 15.62 -6.20 18.02
C TYR A 188 15.11 -7.59 17.65
N GLN A 189 15.71 -8.63 18.24
CA GLN A 189 15.32 -10.00 17.93
C GLN A 189 13.95 -10.32 18.53
N THR A 190 13.00 -10.67 17.67
CA THR A 190 11.72 -11.24 18.08
C THR A 190 11.61 -12.68 17.64
N ASP A 191 10.90 -13.49 18.41
CA ASP A 191 10.65 -14.89 18.08
C ASP A 191 9.49 -14.98 17.07
N GLU A 192 9.85 -15.11 15.78
CA GLU A 192 8.87 -15.26 14.69
C GLU A 192 7.94 -16.47 14.88
N ALA A 193 8.43 -17.55 15.52
CA ALA A 193 7.64 -18.75 15.76
C ALA A 193 6.60 -18.51 16.85
N ALA A 194 7.00 -17.86 17.95
CA ALA A 194 6.09 -17.47 19.03
C ALA A 194 5.03 -16.47 18.55
N ILE A 195 5.43 -15.47 17.74
CA ILE A 195 4.48 -14.52 17.13
C ILE A 195 3.47 -15.28 16.25
N SER A 196 3.96 -16.18 15.39
CA SER A 196 3.09 -16.97 14.53
C SER A 196 2.12 -17.83 15.34
N GLU A 197 2.57 -18.47 16.41
CA GLU A 197 1.73 -19.27 17.30
C GLU A 197 0.67 -18.42 18.02
N TYR A 198 1.06 -17.25 18.52
CA TYR A 198 0.14 -16.28 19.11
C TYR A 198 -0.95 -15.87 18.12
N LEU A 199 -0.57 -15.53 16.88
CA LEU A 199 -1.53 -15.15 15.82
C LEU A 199 -2.46 -16.31 15.46
N ARG A 200 -1.97 -17.55 15.39
CA ARG A 200 -2.83 -18.73 15.18
C ARG A 200 -3.87 -18.90 16.28
N HIS A 201 -3.47 -18.68 17.54
CA HIS A 201 -4.39 -18.71 18.66
C HIS A 201 -5.43 -17.59 18.58
N LEU A 202 -4.98 -16.36 18.31
CA LEU A 202 -5.82 -15.16 18.25
C LEU A 202 -6.88 -15.27 17.14
N PHE A 203 -6.51 -15.71 15.94
CA PHE A 203 -7.42 -15.83 14.80
C PHE A 203 -8.13 -17.19 14.70
N GLY A 204 -8.10 -17.98 15.78
CA GLY A 204 -8.95 -19.18 15.90
C GLY A 204 -8.49 -20.40 15.10
N GLU A 205 -7.27 -20.43 14.55
CA GLU A 205 -6.74 -21.62 13.85
C GLU A 205 -6.63 -22.86 14.78
N ASN A 206 -6.61 -22.64 16.09
CA ASN A 206 -6.59 -23.69 17.11
C ASN A 206 -7.98 -24.37 17.29
N GLY A 207 -8.99 -23.96 16.51
CA GLY A 207 -10.32 -24.58 16.45
C GLY A 207 -11.36 -24.01 17.42
N LYS A 208 -10.99 -23.01 18.25
CA LYS A 208 -11.90 -22.36 19.21
C LYS A 208 -12.88 -21.39 18.52
N ASP A 209 -12.40 -20.62 17.54
CA ASP A 209 -13.22 -19.69 16.77
C ASP A 209 -13.18 -20.04 15.27
N LYS A 210 -14.21 -20.77 14.83
CA LYS A 210 -14.34 -21.18 13.43
C LYS A 210 -14.68 -20.02 12.50
N GLN A 211 -15.27 -18.93 12.99
CA GLN A 211 -15.63 -17.79 12.15
C GLN A 211 -14.41 -16.89 11.92
N ALA A 212 -13.63 -16.63 12.96
CA ALA A 212 -12.34 -15.94 12.83
C ALA A 212 -11.41 -16.66 11.84
N ALA A 213 -11.30 -17.99 11.94
CA ALA A 213 -10.48 -18.78 11.02
C ALA A 213 -10.97 -18.70 9.56
N LYS A 214 -12.29 -18.65 9.33
CA LYS A 214 -12.86 -18.47 7.99
C LYS A 214 -12.65 -17.06 7.46
N ALA A 215 -12.75 -16.04 8.30
CA ALA A 215 -12.48 -14.66 7.95
C ALA A 215 -11.00 -14.48 7.57
N LEU A 216 -10.08 -15.12 8.30
CA LEU A 216 -8.65 -15.15 7.98
C LEU A 216 -8.38 -15.85 6.64
N GLU A 217 -9.03 -16.97 6.37
CA GLU A 217 -8.92 -17.66 5.09
C GLU A 217 -9.50 -16.83 3.92
N ALA A 218 -10.54 -16.02 4.17
CA ALA A 218 -11.04 -15.06 3.19
C ALA A 218 -10.02 -13.94 2.93
N LEU A 219 -9.43 -13.36 4.00
CA LEU A 219 -8.35 -12.37 3.91
C LEU A 219 -7.16 -12.89 3.09
N ARG A 220 -6.70 -14.12 3.35
CA ARG A 220 -5.60 -14.75 2.60
C ARG A 220 -5.90 -14.90 1.10
N LYS A 221 -7.15 -15.21 0.75
CA LYS A 221 -7.60 -15.26 -0.66
C LYS A 221 -7.65 -13.89 -1.30
N GLU A 222 -8.08 -12.86 -0.56
CA GLU A 222 -8.04 -11.48 -1.02
C GLU A 222 -6.59 -11.03 -1.28
N VAL A 223 -5.65 -11.40 -0.41
CA VAL A 223 -4.21 -11.15 -0.59
C VAL A 223 -3.70 -11.84 -1.87
N GLU A 224 -3.96 -13.14 -2.05
CA GLU A 224 -3.53 -13.88 -3.25
C GLU A 224 -4.10 -13.27 -4.55
N ALA A 225 -5.37 -12.86 -4.53
CA ALA A 225 -6.01 -12.20 -5.65
C ALA A 225 -5.39 -10.83 -5.95
N PHE A 226 -5.10 -10.04 -4.91
CA PHE A 226 -4.47 -8.73 -5.03
C PHE A 226 -3.03 -8.84 -5.56
N GLU A 227 -2.23 -9.78 -5.07
CA GLU A 227 -0.88 -10.02 -5.61
C GLU A 227 -0.93 -10.38 -7.10
N SER A 228 -1.93 -11.18 -7.50
CA SER A 228 -2.15 -11.55 -8.89
C SER A 228 -2.53 -10.36 -9.76
N GLN A 229 -3.34 -9.44 -9.23
CA GLN A 229 -3.73 -8.19 -9.88
C GLN A 229 -2.56 -7.22 -10.01
N LEU A 230 -1.76 -7.03 -8.97
CA LEU A 230 -0.61 -6.12 -8.99
C LEU A 230 0.52 -6.64 -9.90
N SER A 231 0.55 -7.97 -10.13
CA SER A 231 1.43 -8.62 -11.09
C SER A 231 0.92 -8.59 -12.55
N SER A 232 -0.21 -7.96 -12.85
CA SER A 232 -0.67 -7.79 -14.24
C SER A 232 0.12 -6.67 -14.93
N PRO A 233 0.38 -6.76 -16.24
CA PRO A 233 1.17 -5.74 -16.92
C PRO A 233 0.40 -4.43 -17.08
N GLY A 234 1.12 -3.32 -17.29
CA GLY A 234 0.52 -2.00 -17.50
C GLY A 234 -0.03 -1.32 -16.24
N GLN A 235 0.54 -1.61 -15.06
CA GLN A 235 0.16 -0.95 -13.80
C GLN A 235 0.39 0.55 -13.83
N PHE A 236 1.48 0.99 -14.46
CA PHE A 236 1.81 2.41 -14.59
C PHE A 236 1.27 2.95 -15.90
N ASN A 237 0.48 4.01 -15.78
CA ASN A 237 -0.04 4.81 -16.89
C ASN A 237 -0.12 6.27 -16.44
N GLU A 238 -0.42 7.18 -17.36
CA GLU A 238 -0.46 8.61 -17.06
C GLU A 238 -1.40 8.96 -15.89
N PRO A 239 -2.68 8.50 -15.85
CA PRO A 239 -3.55 8.71 -14.68
C PRO A 239 -2.95 8.21 -13.36
N VAL A 240 -2.31 7.04 -13.36
CA VAL A 240 -1.69 6.44 -12.18
C VAL A 240 -0.51 7.30 -11.68
N LEU A 241 0.37 7.71 -12.58
CA LEU A 241 1.49 8.57 -12.23
C LEU A 241 1.02 9.93 -11.70
N ARG A 242 -0.06 10.49 -12.25
CA ARG A 242 -0.59 11.77 -11.80
C ARG A 242 -1.02 11.74 -10.33
N TRP A 243 -1.73 10.70 -9.89
CA TRP A 243 -2.09 10.62 -8.46
C TRP A 243 -0.90 10.22 -7.60
N THR A 244 -0.01 9.35 -8.10
CA THR A 244 1.19 8.93 -7.35
C THR A 244 2.10 10.12 -7.06
N ILE A 245 2.40 10.94 -8.07
CA ILE A 245 3.22 12.14 -7.95
C ILE A 245 2.54 13.18 -7.06
N LYS A 246 1.23 13.38 -7.19
CA LYS A 246 0.48 14.27 -6.28
C LYS A 246 0.57 13.80 -4.83
N GLY A 247 0.50 12.50 -4.59
CA GLY A 247 0.69 11.92 -3.25
C GLY A 247 2.09 12.21 -2.68
N LEU A 248 3.14 12.05 -3.49
CA LEU A 248 4.51 12.39 -3.09
C LEU A 248 4.71 13.87 -2.78
N LEU A 249 4.13 14.75 -3.59
CA LEU A 249 4.21 16.20 -3.36
C LEU A 249 3.57 16.62 -2.03
N ASN A 250 2.68 15.79 -1.47
CA ASN A 250 2.06 16.03 -0.16
C ASN A 250 2.76 15.29 0.99
N SER A 251 3.66 14.34 0.71
CA SER A 251 4.24 13.47 1.76
C SER A 251 5.47 14.06 2.45
N ASN A 252 5.84 15.33 2.19
CA ASN A 252 7.00 16.05 2.74
C ASN A 252 8.34 15.26 2.72
N LEU A 253 8.41 14.18 1.94
CA LEU A 253 9.56 13.27 1.86
C LEU A 253 10.70 13.92 1.07
N LEU A 254 10.37 14.46 -0.10
CA LEU A 254 11.33 14.94 -1.08
C LEU A 254 11.75 16.39 -0.84
N SER A 255 12.97 16.73 -1.25
CA SER A 255 13.49 18.11 -1.23
C SER A 255 12.69 19.04 -2.16
N GLU A 256 12.77 20.36 -1.94
CA GLU A 256 12.09 21.35 -2.78
C GLU A 256 12.50 21.26 -4.26
N GLU A 257 13.77 20.93 -4.53
CA GLU A 257 14.29 20.72 -5.89
C GLU A 257 13.62 19.52 -6.57
N LYS A 258 13.53 18.38 -5.87
CA LYS A 258 12.86 17.17 -6.36
C LYS A 258 11.36 17.41 -6.56
N ASN A 259 10.73 18.19 -5.68
CA ASN A 259 9.33 18.60 -5.82
C ASN A 259 9.10 19.50 -7.05
N ALA A 260 10.05 20.35 -7.42
CA ALA A 260 9.96 21.14 -8.65
C ALA A 260 10.01 20.24 -9.90
N VAL A 261 10.93 19.27 -9.92
CA VAL A 261 11.02 18.28 -11.02
C VAL A 261 9.74 17.46 -11.17
N LEU A 262 9.14 17.03 -10.07
CA LEU A 262 7.87 16.32 -10.10
C LEU A 262 6.72 17.16 -10.68
N LYS A 263 6.69 18.47 -10.41
CA LYS A 263 5.73 19.39 -11.03
C LYS A 263 5.95 19.51 -12.53
N ASP A 264 7.21 19.53 -12.98
CA ASP A 264 7.55 19.53 -14.41
C ASP A 264 7.15 18.21 -15.10
N PHE A 265 7.31 17.07 -14.42
CA PHE A 265 6.82 15.77 -14.92
C PHE A 265 5.31 15.81 -15.13
N LEU A 266 4.55 16.38 -14.19
CA LEU A 266 3.09 16.52 -14.32
C LEU A 266 2.66 17.39 -15.51
N ALA A 267 3.51 18.33 -15.94
CA ALA A 267 3.26 19.21 -17.07
C ALA A 267 3.48 18.53 -18.43
N SER A 268 4.32 17.49 -18.50
CA SER A 268 4.67 16.80 -19.76
C SER A 268 4.16 15.36 -19.82
N SER A 269 3.14 15.11 -20.65
CA SER A 269 2.61 13.76 -20.87
C SER A 269 3.61 12.80 -21.53
N VAL A 270 4.56 13.34 -22.31
CA VAL A 270 5.63 12.54 -22.93
C VAL A 270 6.55 11.96 -21.86
N ILE A 271 6.98 12.78 -20.90
CA ILE A 271 7.83 12.33 -19.80
C ILE A 271 7.09 11.30 -18.93
N LEU A 272 5.81 11.54 -18.61
CA LEU A 272 5.01 10.58 -17.86
C LEU A 272 4.91 9.23 -18.57
N ARG A 273 4.84 9.20 -19.90
CA ARG A 273 4.82 7.94 -20.66
C ARG A 273 6.14 7.18 -20.55
N GLU A 274 7.26 7.88 -20.66
CA GLU A 274 8.59 7.27 -20.51
C GLU A 274 8.83 6.76 -19.08
N VAL A 275 8.44 7.55 -18.08
CA VAL A 275 8.49 7.15 -16.67
C VAL A 275 7.59 5.93 -16.43
N ALA A 276 6.39 5.90 -17.02
CA ALA A 276 5.48 4.76 -16.91
C ALA A 276 6.10 3.49 -17.51
N ASP A 277 6.77 3.58 -18.66
CA ASP A 277 7.46 2.44 -19.26
C ASP A 277 8.53 1.88 -18.32
N VAL A 278 9.39 2.73 -17.76
CA VAL A 278 10.46 2.30 -16.84
C VAL A 278 9.89 1.67 -15.58
N LEU A 279 8.85 2.27 -14.99
CA LEU A 279 8.23 1.74 -13.79
C LEU A 279 7.46 0.42 -14.05
N ASN A 280 6.83 0.27 -15.22
CA ASN A 280 6.27 -1.00 -15.67
C ASN A 280 7.35 -2.06 -15.88
N MET A 281 8.55 -1.66 -16.30
CA MET A 281 9.68 -2.58 -16.36
C MET A 281 10.10 -3.04 -14.96
N ARG A 282 10.24 -2.10 -14.01
CA ARG A 282 10.62 -2.37 -12.61
C ARG A 282 9.59 -3.24 -11.88
N ILE A 283 8.28 -2.99 -12.04
CA ILE A 283 7.26 -3.82 -11.38
C ILE A 283 7.20 -5.24 -11.91
N ALA A 284 7.51 -5.47 -13.20
CA ALA A 284 7.58 -6.83 -13.74
C ALA A 284 8.71 -7.66 -13.09
N THR A 285 9.79 -6.99 -12.64
CA THR A 285 10.96 -7.59 -11.99
C THR A 285 11.04 -7.26 -10.49
N PHE A 286 9.92 -6.88 -9.86
CA PHE A 286 9.92 -6.39 -8.46
C PHE A 286 10.54 -7.37 -7.45
N HIS A 287 10.46 -8.67 -7.71
CA HIS A 287 11.01 -9.72 -6.86
C HIS A 287 12.55 -9.72 -6.77
N THR A 288 13.24 -9.07 -7.71
CA THR A 288 14.70 -8.84 -7.67
C THR A 288 15.03 -7.38 -7.36
N TRP A 289 14.06 -6.59 -6.91
CA TRP A 289 14.29 -5.21 -6.56
C TRP A 289 15.18 -5.12 -5.31
N SER A 290 16.16 -4.23 -5.37
CA SER A 290 17.03 -3.86 -4.27
C SER A 290 17.37 -2.38 -4.35
N TRP A 291 17.83 -1.80 -3.23
CA TRP A 291 18.46 -0.50 -3.25
C TRP A 291 19.72 -0.58 -4.13
N GLU A 292 19.70 0.10 -5.28
CA GLU A 292 20.79 0.06 -6.27
C GLU A 292 22.06 0.77 -5.76
N THR A 293 21.88 1.77 -4.89
CA THR A 293 22.93 2.58 -4.28
C THR A 293 22.67 2.79 -2.79
N GLU A 294 23.71 3.27 -2.10
CA GLU A 294 23.55 3.82 -0.75
C GLU A 294 22.51 4.95 -0.77
N VAL A 295 21.67 5.00 0.28
CA VAL A 295 20.58 5.95 0.37
C VAL A 295 20.96 7.06 1.36
N PRO A 296 21.12 8.30 0.88
CA PRO A 296 21.43 9.43 1.75
C PRO A 296 20.34 9.65 2.80
N ILE A 297 20.75 9.99 4.02
CA ILE A 297 19.88 10.49 5.07
C ILE A 297 20.13 11.98 5.22
N GLU A 298 19.04 12.75 5.19
CA GLU A 298 19.01 14.15 5.57
C GLU A 298 18.35 14.31 6.94
N GLN A 299 19.00 15.06 7.83
CA GLN A 299 18.41 15.44 9.10
C GLN A 299 17.72 16.80 8.93
N ARG A 300 16.39 16.82 9.00
CA ARG A 300 15.60 18.04 8.87
C ARG A 300 15.03 18.45 10.21
N ARG A 301 15.10 19.75 10.52
CA ARG A 301 14.50 20.31 11.72
C ARG A 301 13.01 20.55 11.49
N HIS A 302 12.17 19.97 12.33
CA HIS A 302 10.73 20.19 12.33
C HIS A 302 10.36 21.52 13.01
N VAL A 303 9.14 22.02 12.77
CA VAL A 303 8.61 23.25 13.37
C VAL A 303 8.55 23.17 14.91
N THR A 304 8.41 21.97 15.47
CA THR A 304 8.48 21.71 16.92
C THR A 304 9.89 21.80 17.50
N GLY A 305 10.91 21.90 16.66
CA GLY A 305 12.32 21.90 17.05
C GLY A 305 12.94 20.50 17.17
N ALA A 306 12.15 19.43 17.00
CA ALA A 306 12.65 18.07 16.90
C ALA A 306 13.34 17.83 15.55
N PHE A 307 14.39 17.01 15.53
CA PHE A 307 15.06 16.60 14.31
C PHE A 307 14.49 15.28 13.83
N HIS A 308 14.05 15.23 12.57
CA HIS A 308 13.56 14.02 11.92
C HIS A 308 14.51 13.61 10.80
N MET A 309 14.64 12.30 10.64
CA MET A 309 15.55 11.66 9.71
C MET A 309 14.76 11.26 8.47
N TYR A 310 15.05 11.92 7.35
CA TYR A 310 14.42 11.65 6.06
C TYR A 310 15.40 10.91 5.16
N ILE A 311 14.88 9.93 4.44
CA ILE A 311 15.63 9.23 3.42
C ILE A 311 15.51 10.04 2.13
N ASP A 312 16.64 10.37 1.51
CA ASP A 312 16.67 11.06 0.23
C ASP A 312 16.93 10.07 -0.91
N GLU A 313 15.85 9.53 -1.47
CA GLU A 313 15.90 8.54 -2.56
C GLU A 313 15.72 9.18 -3.95
N ASP A 314 16.09 8.45 -5.00
CA ASP A 314 15.85 8.89 -6.38
C ASP A 314 14.36 9.05 -6.70
N LEU A 315 14.01 9.97 -7.60
CA LEU A 315 12.63 10.27 -7.99
C LEU A 315 11.89 9.05 -8.54
N LEU A 316 12.52 8.22 -9.38
CA LEU A 316 11.86 7.03 -9.90
C LEU A 316 11.60 6.00 -8.79
N GLN A 317 12.51 5.92 -7.82
CA GLN A 317 12.38 5.05 -6.68
C GLN A 317 11.25 5.53 -5.76
N ALA A 318 11.17 6.83 -5.48
CA ALA A 318 10.07 7.42 -4.73
C ALA A 318 8.71 7.18 -5.37
N ILE A 319 8.59 7.40 -6.69
CA ILE A 319 7.34 7.14 -7.42
C ILE A 319 6.98 5.66 -7.35
N PHE A 320 7.96 4.76 -7.49
CA PHE A 320 7.74 3.32 -7.42
C PHE A 320 7.26 2.87 -6.03
N LEU A 321 7.95 3.29 -4.97
CA LEU A 321 7.62 2.93 -3.59
C LEU A 321 6.30 3.56 -3.14
N GLN A 322 6.00 4.79 -3.55
CA GLN A 322 4.71 5.43 -3.26
C GLN A 322 3.56 4.68 -3.93
N PHE A 323 3.71 4.30 -5.20
CA PHE A 323 2.67 3.54 -5.91
C PHE A 323 2.37 2.23 -5.18
N ILE A 324 3.41 1.45 -4.85
CA ILE A 324 3.25 0.18 -4.14
C ILE A 324 2.64 0.40 -2.76
N GLY A 325 3.13 1.39 -2.01
CA GLY A 325 2.64 1.75 -0.69
C GLY A 325 1.16 2.08 -0.70
N VAL A 326 0.72 3.01 -1.54
CA VAL A 326 -0.69 3.41 -1.62
C VAL A 326 -1.58 2.24 -2.06
N LYS A 327 -1.14 1.43 -3.03
CA LYS A 327 -1.90 0.24 -3.47
C LYS A 327 -2.09 -0.76 -2.33
N TRP A 328 -1.03 -1.07 -1.58
CA TRP A 328 -1.12 -1.95 -0.42
C TRP A 328 -1.93 -1.34 0.72
N SER A 329 -1.84 -0.03 0.96
CA SER A 329 -2.62 0.64 2.00
C SER A 329 -4.11 0.57 1.73
N VAL A 330 -4.54 0.92 0.52
CA VAL A 330 -5.96 0.86 0.11
C VAL A 330 -6.47 -0.58 0.20
N PHE A 331 -5.68 -1.54 -0.28
CA PHE A 331 -6.02 -2.95 -0.20
C PHE A 331 -6.18 -3.43 1.26
N PHE A 332 -5.17 -3.23 2.11
CA PHE A 332 -5.22 -3.71 3.49
C PHE A 332 -6.32 -3.03 4.29
N ARG A 333 -6.56 -1.73 4.09
CA ARG A 333 -7.69 -1.05 4.74
C ARG A 333 -9.01 -1.73 4.39
N GLN A 334 -9.25 -2.00 3.11
CA GLN A 334 -10.47 -2.68 2.67
C GLN A 334 -10.54 -4.12 3.20
N ALA A 335 -9.44 -4.86 3.14
CA ALA A 335 -9.40 -6.26 3.55
C ALA A 335 -9.61 -6.43 5.07
N PHE A 336 -9.02 -5.53 5.88
CA PHE A 336 -9.27 -5.47 7.33
C PHE A 336 -10.70 -5.01 7.65
N MET A 337 -11.28 -4.11 6.85
CA MET A 337 -12.69 -3.74 6.98
C MET A 337 -13.58 -4.94 6.71
N ASN A 338 -13.32 -5.70 5.63
CA ASN A 338 -14.04 -6.93 5.30
C ASN A 338 -13.93 -7.97 6.43
N PHE A 339 -12.73 -8.16 6.99
CA PHE A 339 -12.52 -9.03 8.14
C PHE A 339 -13.37 -8.58 9.34
N SER A 340 -13.35 -7.27 9.67
CA SER A 340 -14.13 -6.71 10.78
C SER A 340 -15.66 -6.77 10.57
N ASN A 341 -16.10 -6.94 9.32
CA ASN A 341 -17.50 -7.10 8.93
C ASN A 341 -17.91 -8.58 8.84
N TYR A 342 -16.94 -9.51 8.91
CA TYR A 342 -17.22 -10.93 8.80
C TYR A 342 -18.02 -11.41 10.01
N ASP A 343 -19.17 -12.04 9.75
CA ASP A 343 -20.12 -12.43 10.79
C ASP A 343 -19.48 -13.38 11.82
N GLY A 344 -19.51 -12.95 13.08
CA GLY A 344 -18.95 -13.70 14.21
C GLY A 344 -17.43 -13.68 14.33
N ALA A 345 -16.68 -13.08 13.40
CA ALA A 345 -15.22 -12.97 13.54
C ALA A 345 -14.81 -11.79 14.44
N TRP A 346 -15.53 -10.66 14.34
CA TRP A 346 -15.29 -9.46 15.14
C TRP A 346 -16.39 -9.29 16.18
N THR A 347 -16.02 -9.23 17.45
CA THR A 347 -16.99 -9.22 18.56
C THR A 347 -17.74 -7.89 18.57
N SER A 348 -19.07 -7.98 18.52
CA SER A 348 -19.95 -6.79 18.52
C SER A 348 -20.24 -6.33 19.94
N LEU A 349 -20.10 -5.02 20.17
CA LEU A 349 -20.61 -4.36 21.39
C LEU A 349 -22.15 -4.39 21.50
N ARG A 350 -22.87 -4.86 20.47
CA ARG A 350 -24.33 -5.01 20.54
C ARG A 350 -24.68 -6.22 21.40
N GLN A 351 -25.26 -5.95 22.57
CA GLN A 351 -25.86 -7.00 23.36
C GLN A 351 -27.18 -7.47 22.72
N PRO A 352 -27.38 -8.80 22.55
CA PRO A 352 -28.61 -9.32 21.97
C PRO A 352 -29.77 -9.10 22.93
N ILE A 353 -30.78 -8.32 22.50
CA ILE A 353 -32.03 -8.19 23.24
C ILE A 353 -32.85 -9.47 23.06
N SER A 354 -33.32 -10.06 24.16
CA SER A 354 -34.12 -11.29 24.13
C SER A 354 -35.40 -11.10 23.30
N ARG A 355 -35.89 -12.18 22.66
CA ARG A 355 -37.14 -12.12 21.88
C ARG A 355 -38.33 -11.69 22.75
N LEU A 356 -38.33 -12.07 24.02
CA LEU A 356 -39.38 -11.70 24.96
C LEU A 356 -39.36 -10.20 25.26
N ASP A 357 -38.19 -9.63 25.51
CA ASP A 357 -38.04 -8.19 25.78
C ASP A 357 -38.36 -7.34 24.55
N LYS A 358 -38.01 -7.83 23.35
CA LYS A 358 -38.43 -7.19 22.08
C LYS A 358 -39.95 -7.13 21.97
N LYS A 359 -40.65 -8.25 22.16
CA LYS A 359 -42.11 -8.30 22.12
C LYS A 359 -42.75 -7.42 23.21
N ARG A 360 -42.18 -7.42 24.42
CA ARG A 360 -42.65 -6.57 25.53
C ARG A 360 -42.51 -5.10 25.17
N ARG A 361 -41.38 -4.70 24.60
CA ARG A 361 -41.14 -3.32 24.15
C ARG A 361 -42.11 -2.91 23.03
N GLU A 362 -42.30 -3.77 22.04
CA GLU A 362 -43.27 -3.55 20.94
C GLU A 362 -44.72 -3.47 21.45
N TYR A 363 -45.07 -4.22 22.49
CA TYR A 363 -46.39 -4.14 23.12
C TYR A 363 -46.65 -2.76 23.75
N PHE A 364 -45.66 -2.20 24.46
CA PHE A 364 -45.83 -0.89 25.14
C PHE A 364 -45.61 0.31 24.23
N LEU A 365 -44.71 0.22 23.24
CA LEU A 365 -44.30 1.34 22.39
C LEU A 365 -44.81 1.26 20.94
N GLY A 366 -45.51 0.18 20.59
CA GLY A 366 -45.89 -0.12 19.20
C GLY A 366 -44.71 -0.65 18.37
N PRO A 367 -44.91 -0.90 17.06
CA PRO A 367 -43.85 -1.36 16.16
C PRO A 367 -42.64 -0.43 16.20
N GLN A 368 -41.47 -0.96 16.54
CA GLN A 368 -40.23 -0.18 16.63
C GLN A 368 -39.30 -0.55 15.48
N ALA A 369 -38.69 0.46 14.87
CA ALA A 369 -37.56 0.23 13.98
C ALA A 369 -36.37 -0.26 14.81
N MET A 370 -35.74 -1.36 14.39
CA MET A 370 -34.55 -1.93 15.06
C MET A 370 -33.26 -1.15 14.72
N LYS A 371 -33.32 -0.26 13.72
CA LYS A 371 -32.23 0.59 13.24
C LYS A 371 -32.80 1.97 12.86
N PRO A 372 -32.01 3.06 13.00
CA PRO A 372 -30.65 3.10 13.56
C PRO A 372 -30.63 3.02 15.10
N SER A 373 -29.50 2.59 15.67
CA SER A 373 -29.27 2.60 17.13
C SER A 373 -28.01 3.38 17.46
N ILE A 374 -27.89 3.87 18.69
CA ILE A 374 -26.68 4.58 19.17
C ILE A 374 -25.43 3.73 18.92
N GLN A 375 -25.50 2.42 19.20
CA GLN A 375 -24.37 1.53 18.96
C GLN A 375 -24.02 1.39 17.47
N SER A 376 -25.02 1.46 16.60
CA SER A 376 -24.81 1.50 15.15
C SER A 376 -24.05 2.75 14.72
N LYS A 377 -24.42 3.92 15.28
CA LYS A 377 -23.77 5.19 14.98
C LYS A 377 -22.33 5.20 15.52
N ARG A 378 -22.10 4.72 16.75
CA ARG A 378 -20.76 4.55 17.33
C ARG A 378 -19.85 3.69 16.44
N GLN A 379 -20.35 2.53 16.02
CA GLN A 379 -19.59 1.62 15.16
C GLN A 379 -19.31 2.24 13.78
N GLY A 380 -20.28 2.97 13.21
CA GLY A 380 -20.10 3.71 11.96
C GLY A 380 -19.00 4.76 12.08
N LEU A 381 -19.06 5.63 13.10
CA LEU A 381 -18.05 6.66 13.37
C LEU A 381 -16.66 6.06 13.61
N TYR A 382 -16.59 4.97 14.38
CA TYR A 382 -15.33 4.26 14.60
C TYR A 382 -14.71 3.78 13.29
N LYS A 383 -15.49 3.07 12.47
CA LYS A 383 -15.01 2.49 11.20
C LYS A 383 -14.63 3.54 10.16
N SER A 384 -15.33 4.68 10.12
CA SER A 384 -15.04 5.74 9.15
C SER A 384 -13.82 6.57 9.55
N ILE A 385 -13.66 6.90 10.84
CA ILE A 385 -12.67 7.88 11.30
C ILE A 385 -11.40 7.20 11.86
N PHE A 386 -11.54 6.20 12.72
CA PHE A 386 -10.43 5.70 13.54
C PHE A 386 -9.86 4.36 13.06
N PHE A 387 -10.70 3.47 12.52
CA PHE A 387 -10.26 2.15 12.10
C PHE A 387 -9.32 2.23 10.89
N MET A 388 -8.07 1.76 11.05
CA MET A 388 -6.99 1.82 10.06
C MET A 388 -6.80 3.23 9.47
N SER A 389 -6.89 4.26 10.33
CA SER A 389 -6.95 5.67 9.91
C SER A 389 -5.73 6.13 9.10
N GLN A 390 -4.55 5.58 9.35
CA GLN A 390 -3.33 5.89 8.60
C GLN A 390 -3.31 5.32 7.16
N LEU A 391 -4.16 4.34 6.85
CA LEU A 391 -4.26 3.79 5.51
C LEU A 391 -5.28 4.61 4.68
N PRO A 392 -4.94 5.16 3.50
CA PRO A 392 -5.91 5.83 2.64
C PRO A 392 -7.07 4.91 2.24
N GLN A 393 -8.28 5.49 2.15
CA GLN A 393 -9.47 4.80 1.64
C GLN A 393 -9.45 4.61 0.13
N SER A 394 -8.77 5.50 -0.60
CA SER A 394 -8.66 5.47 -2.05
C SER A 394 -7.30 5.96 -2.52
N GLU A 395 -6.94 5.63 -3.75
CA GLU A 395 -5.70 6.07 -4.40
C GLU A 395 -5.60 7.60 -4.55
N TYR A 396 -6.73 8.30 -4.47
CA TYR A 396 -6.82 9.75 -4.60
C TYR A 396 -6.93 10.48 -3.26
N SER A 397 -7.03 9.73 -2.15
CA SER A 397 -7.13 10.31 -0.81
C SER A 397 -5.86 11.10 -0.52
N THR A 398 -6.03 12.39 -0.27
CA THR A 398 -4.95 13.30 0.08
C THR A 398 -5.11 13.68 1.53
N THR A 399 -4.23 13.18 2.40
CA THR A 399 -4.13 13.69 3.77
C THR A 399 -3.37 15.01 3.70
N GLN A 400 -4.04 16.13 4.00
CA GLN A 400 -3.37 17.41 4.15
C GLN A 400 -2.81 17.48 5.57
N GLU A 401 -1.55 17.08 5.75
CA GLU A 401 -0.79 17.49 6.92
C GLU A 401 -0.30 18.91 6.66
N VAL A 402 -1.02 19.89 7.21
CA VAL A 402 -0.61 21.30 7.13
C VAL A 402 0.49 21.50 8.17
N ASP A 403 1.68 21.89 7.70
CA ASP A 403 2.80 22.24 8.57
C ASP A 403 2.38 23.34 9.57
N GLY A 404 2.50 23.05 10.86
CA GLY A 404 2.05 23.92 11.96
C GLY A 404 0.73 23.54 12.64
N GLU A 405 0.05 22.47 12.22
CA GLU A 405 -1.07 21.85 12.96
C GLU A 405 -0.58 20.81 14.00
N GLU A 406 0.45 21.15 14.79
CA GLU A 406 1.00 20.24 15.81
C GLU A 406 0.79 20.78 17.23
N GLU A 407 0.54 19.87 18.18
CA GLU A 407 0.42 20.22 19.59
C GLU A 407 1.78 20.64 20.17
N VAL A 408 1.78 21.61 21.07
CA VAL A 408 2.96 21.92 21.87
C VAL A 408 3.21 20.75 22.81
N VAL A 409 4.30 20.01 22.61
CA VAL A 409 4.76 18.98 23.55
C VAL A 409 5.18 19.64 24.85
N ILE A 410 4.25 19.78 25.80
CA ILE A 410 4.57 20.21 27.17
C ILE A 410 5.14 18.98 27.88
N ARG A 411 6.46 18.78 27.78
CA ARG A 411 7.16 17.83 28.65
C ARG A 411 6.88 18.24 30.11
N GLY A 412 6.37 17.29 30.91
CA GLY A 412 6.09 17.50 32.32
C GLY A 412 7.31 18.04 33.09
N PRO A 413 7.12 18.61 34.29
CA PRO A 413 8.17 19.30 35.04
C PRO A 413 9.21 18.30 35.56
N GLY A 414 10.17 17.96 34.69
CA GLY A 414 11.30 17.07 34.97
C GLY A 414 12.48 17.25 34.01
N GLY A 415 12.31 17.92 32.87
CA GLY A 415 13.40 18.27 31.95
C GLY A 415 13.68 19.77 31.97
N ALA A 416 14.86 20.17 32.43
CA ALA A 416 15.31 21.56 32.41
C ALA A 416 15.61 22.02 30.97
N GLY A 417 15.03 23.16 30.53
CA GLY A 417 15.53 23.89 29.36
C GLY A 417 14.52 24.78 28.64
N GLY A 418 14.69 26.11 28.77
CA GLY A 418 14.36 27.08 27.72
C GLY A 418 12.93 27.64 27.65
N ARG A 419 12.69 28.79 28.31
CA ARG A 419 11.49 29.63 28.07
C ARG A 419 11.57 30.25 26.67
N THR A 420 10.67 29.91 25.76
CA THR A 420 10.46 30.65 24.50
C THR A 420 9.47 31.81 24.71
N LYS A 421 9.89 33.01 24.29
CA LYS A 421 9.13 34.26 24.39
C LYS A 421 7.98 34.25 23.37
N GLN A 422 6.77 34.55 23.84
CA GLN A 422 5.60 34.81 22.99
C GLN A 422 5.85 36.04 22.09
N THR A 423 5.73 35.87 20.77
CA THR A 423 5.48 36.98 19.85
C THR A 423 3.98 37.09 19.60
N ALA A 424 3.39 38.21 19.99
CA ALA A 424 1.98 38.51 19.78
C ALA A 424 1.63 38.63 18.30
N ARG A 425 0.62 37.88 17.82
CA ARG A 425 -0.02 38.11 16.52
C ARG A 425 -1.32 38.90 16.72
N LYS A 426 -1.39 40.04 16.01
CA LYS A 426 -2.54 40.94 15.89
C LYS A 426 -3.79 40.18 15.41
N SER A 427 -4.88 40.37 16.15
CA SER A 427 -6.25 40.01 15.76
C SER A 427 -6.68 40.79 14.52
N THR A 428 -7.03 40.09 13.44
CA THR A 428 -7.88 40.62 12.36
C THR A 428 -9.23 39.91 12.40
N GLY A 429 -10.28 40.66 12.74
CA GLY A 429 -11.64 40.16 12.90
C GLY A 429 -12.26 39.68 11.58
N GLY A 430 -12.85 38.47 11.62
CA GLY A 430 -13.67 37.91 10.55
C GLY A 430 -15.12 37.74 11.02
N LYS A 431 -16.05 38.37 10.30
CA LYS A 431 -17.50 38.26 10.51
C LYS A 431 -18.03 36.88 10.09
N ALA A 432 -18.99 36.35 10.83
CA ALA A 432 -19.72 35.11 10.53
C ALA A 432 -20.56 35.20 9.24
N PRO A 433 -20.67 34.13 8.43
CA PRO A 433 -21.57 34.11 7.28
C PRO A 433 -23.01 33.73 7.70
N ARG A 434 -23.97 34.59 7.30
CA ARG A 434 -25.42 34.35 7.40
C ARG A 434 -25.85 33.32 6.34
N LYS A 435 -26.57 32.27 6.76
CA LYS A 435 -27.31 31.36 5.88
C LYS A 435 -28.47 32.11 5.19
N GLN A 436 -28.51 32.11 3.85
CA GLN A 436 -29.70 32.47 3.06
C GLN A 436 -30.48 31.19 2.73
N MET A 437 -31.78 31.21 3.04
CA MET A 437 -32.73 30.14 2.71
C MET A 437 -33.17 30.26 1.25
N MET A 438 -33.17 29.14 0.51
CA MET A 438 -33.88 29.01 -0.77
C MET A 438 -35.20 28.25 -0.59
N ALA A 439 -36.23 28.69 -1.32
CA ALA A 439 -37.61 28.21 -1.28
C ALA A 439 -37.83 26.90 -2.08
N PRO A 440 -38.93 26.15 -1.86
CA PRO A 440 -39.10 24.80 -2.39
C PRO A 440 -39.66 24.80 -3.82
N MET A 441 -39.12 23.91 -4.66
CA MET A 441 -39.61 23.63 -6.01
C MET A 441 -40.50 22.37 -6.01
N GLN A 442 -41.71 22.50 -6.56
CA GLN A 442 -42.71 21.45 -6.70
C GLN A 442 -42.30 20.38 -7.72
N VAL A 443 -42.63 19.11 -7.44
CA VAL A 443 -42.50 17.98 -8.38
C VAL A 443 -43.91 17.41 -8.64
N PRO A 444 -44.33 17.20 -9.90
CA PRO A 444 -45.55 16.45 -10.19
C PRO A 444 -45.26 15.03 -10.71
N GLY A 445 -46.13 14.08 -10.33
CA GLY A 445 -46.48 12.95 -11.19
C GLY A 445 -46.17 11.55 -10.67
N ALA A 446 -47.16 10.93 -10.03
CA ALA A 446 -47.19 9.51 -9.71
C ALA A 446 -47.46 8.63 -10.95
N LEU A 447 -46.77 7.50 -11.07
CA LEU A 447 -47.22 6.37 -11.90
C LEU A 447 -47.06 5.01 -11.20
N ARG A 448 -48.18 4.28 -11.28
CA ARG A 448 -48.60 3.01 -10.70
C ARG A 448 -47.60 1.84 -10.60
N ALA A 449 -47.75 1.14 -9.48
CA ALA A 449 -47.17 -0.15 -9.12
C ALA A 449 -47.63 -1.32 -10.01
N ARG A 450 -46.74 -2.29 -10.21
CA ARG A 450 -47.03 -3.63 -10.74
C ARG A 450 -46.46 -4.67 -9.76
N LYS A 451 -47.35 -5.49 -9.18
CA LYS A 451 -47.04 -6.53 -8.17
C LYS A 451 -46.23 -7.68 -8.77
N VAL A 452 -45.13 -8.06 -8.12
CA VAL A 452 -44.44 -9.35 -8.28
C VAL A 452 -44.19 -9.92 -6.88
N ALA A 453 -44.46 -11.22 -6.70
CA ALA A 453 -44.46 -11.95 -5.43
C ALA A 453 -43.05 -12.09 -4.80
N PRO A 454 -42.94 -12.23 -3.46
CA PRO A 454 -41.63 -12.27 -2.78
C PRO A 454 -41.00 -13.67 -2.90
N SER A 455 -39.75 -13.71 -3.36
CA SER A 455 -38.83 -14.85 -3.16
C SER A 455 -37.98 -14.60 -1.91
N PRO A 456 -37.49 -15.64 -1.22
CA PRO A 456 -36.91 -15.50 0.13
C PRO A 456 -35.55 -14.80 0.06
N LEU A 457 -35.51 -13.55 0.51
CA LEU A 457 -34.30 -12.74 0.53
C LEU A 457 -33.42 -13.11 1.73
N SER A 458 -32.21 -13.55 1.41
CA SER A 458 -31.01 -13.43 2.22
C SER A 458 -30.93 -12.03 2.84
N ILE A 459 -30.82 -11.96 4.16
CA ILE A 459 -30.62 -10.70 4.90
C ILE A 459 -29.17 -10.26 4.66
N ASN A 460 -28.94 -9.53 3.57
CA ASN A 460 -27.76 -8.68 3.43
C ASN A 460 -28.07 -7.39 4.19
N ASP A 461 -27.31 -7.15 5.26
CA ASP A 461 -27.65 -6.20 6.30
C ASP A 461 -26.68 -5.00 6.29
N GLU A 462 -26.53 -4.36 5.13
CA GLU A 462 -25.69 -3.18 4.94
C GLU A 462 -26.56 -2.05 4.39
N TYR A 463 -27.06 -1.20 5.30
CA TYR A 463 -27.61 0.11 4.95
C TYR A 463 -26.50 1.11 5.25
N ASP A 464 -25.95 1.70 4.20
CA ASP A 464 -25.11 2.90 4.29
C ASP A 464 -25.90 3.99 5.03
N MET A 465 -25.53 4.20 6.29
CA MET A 465 -26.02 5.34 7.04
C MET A 465 -25.20 6.53 6.56
N GLU A 466 -25.78 7.40 5.74
CA GLU A 466 -25.18 8.69 5.40
C GLU A 466 -24.78 9.37 6.72
N LEU A 467 -23.47 9.54 6.93
CA LEU A 467 -22.96 10.24 8.10
C LEU A 467 -23.34 11.71 7.94
N GLU A 468 -24.32 12.20 8.70
CA GLU A 468 -24.65 13.63 8.78
C GLU A 468 -23.48 14.48 9.32
N ASP A 469 -22.47 13.85 9.93
CA ASP A 469 -21.29 14.50 10.48
C ASP A 469 -20.16 14.49 9.45
N ASP A 470 -19.62 15.67 9.12
CA ASP A 470 -18.46 15.80 8.23
C ASP A 470 -17.28 15.00 8.79
N ILE A 471 -16.74 14.09 7.98
CA ILE A 471 -15.54 13.32 8.36
C ILE A 471 -14.38 14.32 8.54
N PRO A 472 -13.67 14.31 9.68
CA PRO A 472 -12.53 15.18 9.91
C PRO A 472 -11.49 15.06 8.78
N GLN A 473 -10.99 16.20 8.29
CA GLN A 473 -10.08 16.24 7.13
C GLN A 473 -8.60 16.42 7.51
N SER A 474 -8.30 16.71 8.78
CA SER A 474 -6.93 16.84 9.30
C SER A 474 -6.74 16.05 10.59
N SER A 475 -5.47 15.80 10.96
CA SER A 475 -5.11 15.10 12.20
C SER A 475 -5.64 15.85 13.43
N MET A 476 -5.50 17.18 13.46
CA MET A 476 -6.03 18.02 14.53
C MET A 476 -7.55 17.98 14.62
N ALA A 477 -8.25 18.05 13.48
CA ALA A 477 -9.71 17.91 13.46
C ALA A 477 -10.15 16.53 13.98
N THR A 478 -9.39 15.47 13.68
CA THR A 478 -9.65 14.11 14.17
C THR A 478 -9.43 14.01 15.69
N LYS A 479 -8.34 14.59 16.20
CA LYS A 479 -8.07 14.67 17.65
C LYS A 479 -9.18 15.46 18.37
N GLN A 480 -9.59 16.61 17.85
CA GLN A 480 -10.67 17.40 18.42
C GLN A 480 -12.01 16.62 18.42
N PHE A 481 -12.32 15.93 17.32
CA PHE A 481 -13.49 15.08 17.24
C PHE A 481 -13.47 13.97 18.30
N LEU A 482 -12.31 13.33 18.51
CA LEU A 482 -12.14 12.32 19.54
C LEU A 482 -12.44 12.87 20.95
N LEU A 483 -11.93 14.06 21.28
CA LEU A 483 -12.18 14.70 22.58
C LEU A 483 -13.67 15.00 22.78
N HIS A 484 -14.37 15.47 21.75
CA HIS A 484 -15.82 15.67 21.79
C HIS A 484 -16.57 14.35 21.95
N LEU A 485 -16.12 13.29 21.27
CA LEU A 485 -16.69 11.95 21.39
C LEU A 485 -16.52 11.40 22.81
N VAL A 486 -15.32 11.47 23.38
CA VAL A 486 -15.05 11.03 24.75
C VAL A 486 -15.86 11.84 25.75
N SER A 487 -15.94 13.16 25.60
CA SER A 487 -16.80 14.01 26.45
C SER A 487 -18.26 13.61 26.39
N THR A 488 -18.76 13.25 25.20
CA THR A 488 -20.13 12.78 25.01
C THR A 488 -20.34 11.43 25.68
N GLU A 489 -19.39 10.51 25.53
CA GLU A 489 -19.42 9.20 26.18
C GLU A 489 -19.36 9.30 27.70
N ILE A 490 -18.58 10.22 28.28
CA ILE A 490 -18.58 10.50 29.71
C ILE A 490 -19.98 10.90 30.17
N LEU A 491 -20.62 11.87 29.49
CA LEU A 491 -21.94 12.36 29.87
C LEU A 491 -23.01 11.27 29.78
N VAL A 492 -22.97 10.46 28.71
CA VAL A 492 -23.94 9.38 28.47
C VAL A 492 -23.75 8.25 29.48
N ASN A 493 -22.53 7.75 29.67
CA ASN A 493 -22.28 6.60 30.53
C ASN A 493 -22.43 6.93 32.02
N THR A 494 -22.00 8.11 32.47
CA THR A 494 -22.22 8.53 33.86
C THR A 494 -23.71 8.67 34.19
N ARG A 495 -24.54 9.12 33.24
CA ARG A 495 -26.00 9.21 33.45
C ARG A 495 -26.72 7.87 33.39
N LEU A 496 -26.27 6.94 32.55
CA LEU A 496 -26.93 5.65 32.36
C LEU A 496 -26.45 4.58 33.33
N TYR A 497 -25.16 4.57 33.67
CA TYR A 497 -24.49 3.50 34.41
C TYR A 497 -23.81 3.99 35.70
N GLY A 498 -23.69 5.31 35.90
CA GLY A 498 -23.07 5.89 37.09
C GLY A 498 -21.54 5.99 37.04
N ASP A 499 -20.90 5.20 36.18
CA ASP A 499 -19.44 5.12 36.07
C ASP A 499 -18.95 5.22 34.62
N PHE A 500 -17.70 5.66 34.47
CA PHE A 500 -16.96 5.71 33.22
C PHE A 500 -15.46 5.62 33.49
N THR A 501 -14.76 4.75 32.77
CA THR A 501 -13.29 4.64 32.81
C THR A 501 -12.74 4.90 31.42
N CYS A 502 -11.66 5.68 31.34
CA CYS A 502 -10.94 5.98 30.10
C CYS A 502 -9.44 5.87 30.37
N ALA A 503 -8.71 5.28 29.42
CA ALA A 503 -7.27 5.23 29.40
C ALA A 503 -6.76 5.77 28.05
N ARG A 504 -5.70 6.57 28.11
CA ARG A 504 -4.91 7.04 26.97
C ARG A 504 -3.47 6.59 27.18
N SER A 505 -2.82 6.16 26.11
CA SER A 505 -1.37 6.02 26.05
C SER A 505 -0.89 6.29 24.63
N GLU A 506 0.42 6.36 24.47
CA GLU A 506 1.12 6.55 23.21
C GLU A 506 2.23 5.49 23.09
N PHE A 507 2.58 5.11 21.86
CA PHE A 507 3.77 4.29 21.59
C PHE A 507 4.98 5.20 21.36
N ASP A 508 5.98 5.10 22.22
CA ASP A 508 7.23 5.84 22.04
C ASP A 508 7.94 5.36 20.77
N ASP A 509 8.26 6.30 19.87
CA ASP A 509 9.06 6.08 18.66
C ASP A 509 8.61 4.84 17.85
N TRP A 510 7.30 4.72 17.60
CA TRP A 510 6.70 3.53 16.98
C TRP A 510 7.35 3.15 15.64
N SER A 511 7.44 4.09 14.71
CA SER A 511 7.96 3.83 13.36
C SER A 511 9.43 3.32 13.37
N PRO A 512 10.38 3.96 14.07
CA PRO A 512 11.75 3.46 14.13
C PRO A 512 11.95 2.28 15.08
N SER A 513 11.03 1.99 16.02
CA SER A 513 11.13 0.85 16.94
C SER A 513 10.57 -0.47 16.38
N LEU A 514 9.83 -0.43 15.28
CA LEU A 514 9.21 -1.61 14.65
C LEU A 514 10.21 -2.72 14.27
N PRO A 515 10.15 -3.92 14.87
CA PRO A 515 11.05 -5.02 14.53
C PRO A 515 10.71 -5.62 13.16
N HIS A 516 11.71 -5.78 12.29
CA HIS A 516 11.53 -6.33 10.93
C HIS A 516 10.97 -7.76 10.95
N SER A 517 11.43 -8.59 11.90
CA SER A 517 10.94 -9.96 12.12
C SER A 517 9.46 -10.00 12.48
N THR A 518 8.98 -9.04 13.29
CA THR A 518 7.55 -8.93 13.64
C THR A 518 6.71 -8.56 12.42
N VAL A 519 7.11 -7.54 11.66
CA VAL A 519 6.42 -7.15 10.42
C VAL A 519 6.37 -8.31 9.44
N ARG A 520 7.50 -8.99 9.24
CA ARG A 520 7.61 -10.16 8.36
C ARG A 520 6.71 -11.31 8.82
N ALA A 521 6.69 -11.64 10.11
CA ALA A 521 5.84 -12.71 10.64
C ALA A 521 4.35 -12.41 10.43
N VAL A 522 3.92 -11.17 10.70
CA VAL A 522 2.52 -10.73 10.50
C VAL A 522 2.13 -10.75 9.02
N LEU A 523 2.95 -10.17 8.13
CA LEU A 523 2.69 -10.19 6.69
C LEU A 523 2.66 -11.62 6.14
N SER A 524 3.57 -12.48 6.60
CA SER A 524 3.57 -13.89 6.23
C SER A 524 2.30 -14.60 6.75
N PHE A 525 1.81 -14.25 7.93
CA PHE A 525 0.60 -14.81 8.51
C PHE A 525 -0.67 -14.46 7.70
N TYR A 526 -0.74 -13.24 7.15
CA TYR A 526 -1.81 -12.84 6.23
C TYR A 526 -1.70 -13.48 4.84
N GLY A 527 -0.64 -14.23 4.56
CA GLY A 527 -0.52 -15.02 3.34
C GLY A 527 0.24 -14.36 2.20
N LEU A 528 1.02 -13.30 2.48
CA LEU A 528 1.87 -12.69 1.45
C LEU A 528 2.89 -13.70 0.91
N SER A 529 3.09 -13.69 -0.41
CA SER A 529 4.04 -14.59 -1.04
C SER A 529 5.48 -14.22 -0.71
N LYS A 530 6.38 -15.22 -0.81
CA LYS A 530 7.82 -15.02 -0.55
C LYS A 530 8.44 -13.88 -1.36
N LYS A 531 7.90 -13.59 -2.54
CA LYS A 531 8.36 -12.47 -3.39
C LYS A 531 8.06 -11.12 -2.73
N TRP A 532 6.84 -10.94 -2.25
CA TRP A 532 6.44 -9.71 -1.54
C TRP A 532 7.11 -9.60 -0.18
N LEU A 533 7.22 -10.69 0.57
CA LEU A 533 7.97 -10.70 1.82
C LEU A 533 9.43 -10.28 1.61
N GLY A 534 10.08 -10.75 0.54
CA GLY A 534 11.41 -10.31 0.16
C GLY A 534 11.47 -8.82 -0.17
N PHE A 535 10.50 -8.31 -0.94
CA PHE A 535 10.40 -6.88 -1.24
C PHE A 535 10.26 -6.00 0.03
N PHE A 536 9.32 -6.34 0.92
CA PHE A 536 9.14 -5.61 2.18
C PHE A 536 10.38 -5.68 3.07
N GLN A 537 11.05 -6.83 3.12
CA GLN A 537 12.31 -6.96 3.85
C GLN A 537 13.38 -6.04 3.28
N THR A 538 13.61 -6.04 1.97
CA THR A 538 14.59 -5.16 1.33
C THR A 538 14.25 -3.69 1.54
N PHE A 539 12.96 -3.31 1.51
CA PHE A 539 12.51 -1.94 1.79
C PHE A 539 12.85 -1.51 3.22
N MET A 540 12.65 -2.38 4.20
CA MET A 540 12.99 -2.11 5.61
C MET A 540 14.50 -2.10 5.86
N GLU A 541 15.27 -2.95 5.19
CA GLU A 541 16.74 -3.07 5.30
C GLU A 541 17.47 -2.09 4.37
N ALA A 542 17.03 -0.83 4.30
CA ALA A 542 17.67 0.19 3.47
C ALA A 542 19.16 0.39 3.88
N PRO A 543 20.10 0.48 2.92
CA PRO A 543 21.50 0.82 3.18
C PRO A 543 21.63 2.34 3.30
N LEU A 544 21.84 2.84 4.52
CA LEU A 544 21.74 4.25 4.83
C LEU A 544 23.12 4.90 4.99
N LYS A 545 23.24 6.16 4.54
CA LYS A 545 24.46 6.96 4.67
C LYS A 545 24.12 8.41 5.01
N PHE A 546 24.76 8.99 6.02
CA PHE A 546 24.54 10.41 6.36
C PHE A 546 25.29 11.32 5.38
N THR A 547 24.58 12.32 4.84
CA THR A 547 25.16 13.33 3.93
C THR A 547 26.23 14.19 4.61
N GLU A 548 26.09 14.41 5.92
CA GLU A 548 26.90 15.33 6.71
C GLU A 548 28.31 14.80 7.05
N GLY A 549 28.54 13.49 6.97
CA GLY A 549 29.84 12.88 7.24
C GLY A 549 30.81 12.91 6.04
N GLY A 550 30.42 13.55 4.93
CA GLY A 550 31.22 13.61 3.71
C GLY A 550 31.61 12.22 3.16
N SER A 551 32.76 12.13 2.49
CA SER A 551 33.30 10.87 1.93
C SER A 551 33.75 9.85 2.99
N SER A 552 33.74 10.22 4.28
CA SER A 552 34.14 9.37 5.40
C SER A 552 32.95 8.70 6.12
N ALA A 553 31.71 8.99 5.74
CA ALA A 553 30.53 8.39 6.35
C ALA A 553 30.38 6.91 5.94
N GLU A 554 30.32 6.01 6.93
CA GLU A 554 30.12 4.58 6.71
C GLU A 554 28.65 4.28 6.36
N THR A 555 28.44 3.47 5.32
CA THR A 555 27.12 3.01 4.91
C THR A 555 26.68 1.87 5.83
N ARG A 556 25.57 2.08 6.56
CA ARG A 556 25.04 1.12 7.54
C ARG A 556 23.65 0.65 7.12
N VAL A 557 23.42 -0.67 7.16
CA VAL A 557 22.12 -1.26 6.82
C VAL A 557 21.17 -1.13 8.01
N ARG A 558 19.96 -0.60 7.79
CA ARG A 558 18.91 -0.55 8.81
C ARG A 558 18.57 -1.96 9.33
N LYS A 559 18.51 -2.14 10.64
CA LYS A 559 18.20 -3.42 11.30
C LYS A 559 16.88 -3.42 12.08
N ARG A 560 16.32 -2.23 12.33
CA ARG A 560 15.02 -2.03 13.00
C ARG A 560 14.35 -0.79 12.44
N GLY A 561 13.02 -0.78 12.48
CA GLY A 561 12.19 0.34 12.05
C GLY A 561 11.90 0.37 10.56
N VAL A 562 11.01 1.29 10.17
CA VAL A 562 10.61 1.53 8.79
C VAL A 562 11.03 2.93 8.32
N PRO A 563 11.26 3.15 7.01
CA PRO A 563 11.50 4.49 6.45
C PRO A 563 10.45 5.52 6.90
N GLY A 564 10.84 6.72 7.34
CA GLY A 564 9.88 7.78 7.63
C GLY A 564 9.19 8.30 6.36
N ALA A 565 7.96 8.84 6.48
CA ALA A 565 7.24 9.53 5.40
C ALA A 565 6.94 8.71 4.12
N HIS A 566 6.87 7.38 4.22
CA HIS A 566 6.40 6.50 3.14
C HIS A 566 5.03 5.87 3.45
N ALA A 567 4.18 5.74 2.43
CA ALA A 567 2.93 4.99 2.55
C ALA A 567 3.16 3.51 2.94
N LEU A 568 4.26 2.91 2.47
CA LEU A 568 4.66 1.55 2.84
C LEU A 568 4.94 1.37 4.34
N SER A 569 5.37 2.44 5.01
CA SER A 569 5.65 2.41 6.44
C SER A 569 4.37 2.35 7.25
N ALA A 570 3.34 3.10 6.83
CA ALA A 570 1.99 2.98 7.38
C ALA A 570 1.42 1.57 7.17
N VAL A 571 1.66 0.94 6.01
CA VAL A 571 1.27 -0.47 5.78
C VAL A 571 1.90 -1.40 6.81
N CYS A 572 3.21 -1.29 7.04
CA CYS A 572 3.93 -2.14 7.99
C CYS A 572 3.41 -1.96 9.42
N GLY A 573 3.20 -0.71 9.85
CA GLY A 573 2.69 -0.39 11.18
C GLY A 573 1.24 -0.86 11.37
N GLU A 574 0.32 -0.47 10.48
CA GLU A 574 -1.10 -0.80 10.60
C GLU A 574 -1.39 -2.29 10.45
N ALA A 575 -0.59 -3.03 9.66
CA ALA A 575 -0.70 -4.48 9.58
C ALA A 575 -0.47 -5.16 10.95
N VAL A 576 0.50 -4.65 11.73
CA VAL A 576 0.78 -5.11 13.10
C VAL A 576 -0.29 -4.61 14.07
N LEU A 577 -0.65 -3.33 14.01
CA LEU A 577 -1.65 -2.74 14.90
C LEU A 577 -3.06 -3.31 14.69
N PHE A 578 -3.39 -3.82 13.51
CA PHE A 578 -4.63 -4.57 13.30
C PHE A 578 -4.70 -5.84 14.19
N CYS A 579 -3.57 -6.54 14.41
CA CYS A 579 -3.53 -7.67 15.34
C CYS A 579 -3.79 -7.21 16.79
N LEU A 580 -3.27 -6.03 17.16
CA LEU A 580 -3.52 -5.42 18.47
C LEU A 580 -5.00 -5.06 18.63
N ASP A 581 -5.59 -4.35 17.66
CA ASP A 581 -7.00 -3.96 17.66
C ASP A 581 -7.89 -5.20 17.82
N TYR A 582 -7.55 -6.28 17.10
CA TYR A 582 -8.28 -7.53 17.19
C TYR A 582 -8.10 -8.23 18.53
N SER A 583 -6.87 -8.27 19.08
CA SER A 583 -6.61 -8.83 20.41
C SER A 583 -7.41 -8.12 21.50
N VAL A 584 -7.39 -6.79 21.51
CA VAL A 584 -8.19 -5.98 22.44
C VAL A 584 -9.67 -6.31 22.27
N ASN A 585 -10.19 -6.36 21.04
CA ASN A 585 -11.59 -6.68 20.79
C ASN A 585 -12.00 -8.05 21.35
N GLN A 586 -11.17 -9.08 21.14
CA GLN A 586 -11.46 -10.45 21.58
C GLN A 586 -11.36 -10.61 23.10
N GLN A 587 -10.40 -9.95 23.75
CA GLN A 587 -10.22 -10.07 25.21
C GLN A 587 -11.23 -9.26 26.03
N THR A 588 -11.85 -8.25 25.42
CA THR A 588 -12.72 -7.27 26.09
C THR A 588 -14.20 -7.41 25.74
N ASP A 589 -14.58 -8.51 25.08
CA ASP A 589 -15.96 -8.76 24.63
C ASP A 589 -16.49 -7.64 23.72
N GLY A 590 -15.62 -7.07 22.88
CA GLY A 590 -16.01 -6.13 21.83
C GLY A 590 -15.48 -4.71 21.96
N ALA A 591 -14.75 -4.34 23.03
CA ALA A 591 -14.24 -2.97 23.17
C ALA A 591 -13.32 -2.59 21.99
N GLN A 592 -13.29 -1.30 21.68
CA GLN A 592 -12.60 -0.76 20.51
C GLN A 592 -11.43 0.10 20.97
N LEU A 593 -10.31 -0.02 20.26
CA LEU A 593 -9.15 0.82 20.43
C LEU A 593 -9.23 1.98 19.43
N TYR A 594 -9.35 3.20 19.93
CA TYR A 594 -9.43 4.43 19.13
C TYR A 594 -8.01 4.96 18.92
N ARG A 595 -7.41 4.59 17.78
CA ARG A 595 -6.02 4.94 17.44
C ARG A 595 -5.95 6.13 16.49
N MET A 596 -4.93 6.96 16.67
CA MET A 596 -4.52 8.05 15.79
C MET A 596 -3.00 8.09 15.76
N HIS A 597 -2.41 7.56 14.70
CA HIS A 597 -0.96 7.30 14.65
C HIS A 597 -0.53 6.44 15.86
N ASP A 598 0.35 6.98 16.69
CA ASP A 598 0.96 6.30 17.83
C ASP A 598 0.14 6.51 19.12
N ASP A 599 -0.78 7.48 19.13
CA ASP A 599 -1.74 7.73 20.20
C ASP A 599 -2.90 6.73 20.16
N PHE A 600 -3.29 6.17 21.31
CA PHE A 600 -4.47 5.33 21.41
C PHE A 600 -5.28 5.54 22.68
N TRP A 601 -6.59 5.32 22.54
CA TRP A 601 -7.57 5.51 23.59
C TRP A 601 -8.49 4.31 23.70
N VAL A 602 -8.84 3.95 24.93
CA VAL A 602 -9.87 2.94 25.21
C VAL A 602 -10.72 3.40 26.38
N TRP A 603 -12.03 3.22 26.27
CA TRP A 603 -12.97 3.58 27.33
C TRP A 603 -14.16 2.63 27.40
N SER A 604 -14.77 2.59 28.57
CA SER A 604 -15.99 1.82 28.84
C SER A 604 -16.68 2.34 30.10
N SER A 605 -17.98 2.07 30.24
CA SER A 605 -18.67 2.23 31.53
C SER A 605 -18.18 1.21 32.58
N SER A 606 -17.59 0.09 32.14
CA SER A 606 -17.04 -0.95 33.00
C SER A 606 -15.53 -0.77 33.19
N HIS A 607 -15.12 -0.46 34.42
CA HIS A 607 -13.70 -0.38 34.79
C HIS A 607 -12.93 -1.67 34.43
N LYS A 608 -13.54 -2.84 34.67
CA LYS A 608 -12.94 -4.14 34.36
C LYS A 608 -12.65 -4.31 32.87
N THR A 609 -13.48 -3.74 31.99
CA THR A 609 -13.28 -3.84 30.54
C THR A 609 -12.05 -3.04 30.12
N VAL A 610 -11.84 -1.85 30.70
CA VAL A 610 -10.65 -1.04 30.40
C VAL A 610 -9.38 -1.69 30.96
N VAL A 611 -9.44 -2.28 32.16
CA VAL A 611 -8.31 -3.03 32.72
C VAL A 611 -7.94 -4.23 31.83
N LYS A 612 -8.91 -5.03 31.39
CA LYS A 612 -8.66 -6.12 30.43
C LYS A 612 -8.08 -5.63 29.11
N ALA A 613 -8.55 -4.48 28.61
CA ALA A 613 -7.99 -3.89 27.40
C ALA A 613 -6.52 -3.50 27.60
N TRP A 614 -6.20 -2.91 28.75
CA TRP A 614 -4.84 -2.55 29.11
C TRP A 614 -3.92 -3.77 29.29
N GLU A 615 -4.43 -4.84 29.91
CA GLU A 615 -3.74 -6.13 30.00
C GLU A 615 -3.48 -6.72 28.61
N ALA A 616 -4.44 -6.64 27.68
CA ALA A 616 -4.27 -7.11 26.31
C ALA A 616 -3.20 -6.32 25.53
N ILE A 617 -3.03 -5.03 25.83
CA ILE A 617 -2.02 -4.15 25.21
C ILE A 617 -0.63 -4.42 25.80
N THR A 618 -0.55 -4.68 27.11
CA THR A 618 0.71 -4.84 27.85
C THR A 618 1.13 -6.29 28.06
N SER A 619 0.33 -7.26 27.60
CA SER A 619 0.64 -8.69 27.77
C SER A 619 1.93 -9.02 27.05
N LYS A 620 2.92 -9.50 27.81
CA LYS A 620 4.22 -9.95 27.31
C LYS A 620 4.16 -11.33 26.68
#